data_AF-A0A6J6WV57-F1
#
_entry.id   AF-A0A6J6WV57-F1
#
_cell.length_a   1.000
_cell.length_b   1.000
_cell.length_c   1.000
_cell.angle_alpha   90.00
_cell.angle_beta   90.00
_cell.angle_gamma   90.00
#
_symmetry.space_group_name_H-M   'P 1'
#
loop_
_entity.id
_entity.type
_entity.pdbx_description
1 polymer ?
#
loop_
_entity_poly.entity_id
_entity_poly.type
_entity_poly.pdbx_seq_one_letter_code
_entity_poly.pdbx_strand_id
1 'polypeptide(L)'
;MTPFLHRIPGTDLSKRMAKASSGIAPTALKSLAARRLGFSRISPHWEEMDYQTLVDAVTAMSESDGYYPAWDATLNRRFDSMISDQIPTTIVFGDSDYVLPSRTCQERSLAPAHAKWIVLEKVGHAPMWDEPGKVVKIINETVSLVK
;
A
#
# COMPACT_ATOMS: atom_id res chain seq x y z
N MET A 1 -2.13 0.29 19.62
CA MET A 1 -2.30 1.63 19.02
C MET A 1 -3.79 1.92 18.86
N THR A 2 -4.29 3.10 19.20
CA THR A 2 -5.73 3.37 19.18
C THR A 2 -6.27 3.37 17.74
N PRO A 3 -7.40 2.71 17.45
CA PRO A 3 -8.02 2.73 16.11
C PRO A 3 -8.38 4.14 15.66
N PHE A 4 -8.38 4.37 14.35
CA PHE A 4 -8.90 5.61 13.79
C PHE A 4 -10.41 5.68 13.96
N LEU A 5 -10.89 6.76 14.56
CA LEU A 5 -12.32 6.96 14.82
C LEU A 5 -13.05 7.63 13.65
N HIS A 6 -12.31 8.39 12.86
CA HIS A 6 -12.77 9.13 11.70
C HIS A 6 -11.66 9.15 10.65
N ARG A 7 -12.00 9.45 9.40
CA ARG A 7 -11.01 9.71 8.36
C ARG A 7 -10.20 10.94 8.75
N ILE A 8 -8.88 10.85 8.66
CA ILE A 8 -8.02 12.01 8.92
C ILE A 8 -8.14 12.95 7.72
N PRO A 9 -8.44 14.25 7.93
CA PRO A 9 -8.49 15.20 6.82
C PRO A 9 -7.19 15.21 6.02
N GLY A 10 -7.29 15.09 4.69
CA GLY A 10 -6.15 15.14 3.77
C GLY A 10 -5.47 13.80 3.51
N THR A 11 -5.80 12.72 4.23
CA THR A 11 -5.25 11.39 3.94
C THR A 11 -5.89 10.72 2.71
N ASP A 12 -6.98 11.29 2.19
CA ASP A 12 -7.63 10.91 0.93
C ASP A 12 -7.15 11.74 -0.28
N LEU A 13 -6.09 12.55 -0.12
CA LEU A 13 -5.58 13.43 -1.16
C LEU A 13 -5.28 12.70 -2.47
N SER A 14 -4.66 11.52 -2.41
CA SER A 14 -4.36 10.71 -3.60
C SER A 14 -5.63 10.32 -4.37
N LYS A 15 -6.72 9.98 -3.67
CA LYS A 15 -8.02 9.65 -4.29
C LYS A 15 -8.64 10.87 -4.96
N ARG A 16 -8.62 12.03 -4.28
CA ARG A 16 -9.15 13.29 -4.82
C ARG A 16 -8.37 13.74 -6.05
N MET A 17 -7.04 13.72 -5.97
CA MET A 17 -6.16 14.06 -7.08
C MET A 17 -6.44 13.15 -8.28
N ALA A 18 -6.45 11.83 -8.07
CA ALA A 18 -6.71 10.87 -9.14
C ALA A 18 -8.06 11.11 -9.82
N LYS A 19 -9.14 11.36 -9.04
CA LYS A 19 -10.46 11.65 -9.59
C LYS A 19 -10.49 12.95 -10.40
N ALA A 20 -9.75 13.97 -9.98
CA ALA A 20 -9.69 15.25 -10.67
C ALA A 20 -8.78 15.24 -11.91
N SER A 21 -7.75 14.38 -11.93
CA SER A 21 -6.71 14.37 -12.97
C SER A 21 -6.79 13.22 -13.96
N SER A 22 -7.65 12.22 -13.75
CA SER A 22 -7.66 10.98 -14.57
C SER A 22 -7.82 11.25 -16.07
N GLY A 23 -8.71 12.16 -16.46
CA GLY A 23 -8.90 12.52 -17.88
C GLY A 23 -7.68 13.17 -18.56
N ILE A 24 -6.75 13.74 -17.78
CA ILE A 24 -5.52 14.35 -18.30
C ILE A 24 -4.25 13.55 -17.93
N ALA A 25 -4.38 12.45 -17.17
CA ALA A 25 -3.26 11.68 -16.65
C ALA A 25 -2.29 11.20 -17.75
N PRO A 26 -2.74 10.73 -18.94
CA PRO A 26 -1.83 10.34 -20.02
C PRO A 26 -0.96 11.49 -20.54
N THR A 27 -1.39 12.73 -20.41
CA THR A 27 -0.59 13.89 -20.81
C THR A 27 0.23 14.41 -19.64
N ALA A 28 -0.38 14.57 -18.46
CA ALA A 28 0.26 15.13 -17.28
C ALA A 28 1.43 14.27 -16.79
N LEU A 29 1.29 12.93 -16.78
CA LEU A 29 2.32 12.01 -16.29
C LEU A 29 3.53 11.88 -17.22
N LYS A 30 3.58 12.59 -18.35
CA LYS A 30 4.82 12.77 -19.12
C LYS A 30 5.78 13.74 -18.43
N SER A 31 5.28 14.58 -17.51
CA SER A 31 6.08 15.50 -16.71
C SER A 31 6.63 14.82 -15.44
N LEU A 32 7.94 14.88 -15.24
CA LEU A 32 8.59 14.41 -13.99
C LEU A 32 8.04 15.14 -12.75
N ALA A 33 7.67 16.41 -12.85
CA ALA A 33 7.09 17.15 -11.73
C ALA A 33 5.72 16.58 -11.33
N ALA A 34 4.89 16.20 -12.31
CA ALA A 34 3.60 15.56 -12.05
C ALA A 34 3.78 14.16 -11.45
N ARG A 35 4.74 13.37 -11.97
CA ARG A 35 5.08 12.06 -11.40
C ARG A 35 5.54 12.19 -9.96
N ARG A 36 6.45 13.13 -9.66
CA ARG A 36 6.94 13.40 -8.31
C ARG A 36 5.79 13.72 -7.36
N LEU A 37 4.91 14.63 -7.76
CA LEU A 37 3.77 15.05 -6.95
C LEU A 37 2.83 13.87 -6.63
N GLY A 38 2.57 12.99 -7.60
CA GLY A 38 1.65 11.86 -7.43
C GLY A 38 2.26 10.66 -6.69
N PHE A 39 3.55 10.36 -6.90
CA PHE A 39 4.11 9.05 -6.58
C PHE A 39 5.30 9.06 -5.62
N SER A 40 5.94 10.20 -5.34
CA SER A 40 7.13 10.22 -4.46
C SER A 40 6.88 9.81 -3.00
N ARG A 41 5.62 9.84 -2.56
CA ARG A 41 5.20 9.32 -1.25
C ARG A 41 4.73 7.86 -1.29
N ILE A 42 4.56 7.31 -2.49
CA ILE A 42 4.10 5.94 -2.72
C ILE A 42 5.29 5.01 -2.94
N SER A 43 6.27 5.46 -3.70
CA SER A 43 7.48 4.70 -4.05
C SER A 43 8.71 5.61 -3.98
N PRO A 44 9.82 5.15 -3.37
CA PRO A 44 11.11 5.84 -3.48
C PRO A 44 11.70 5.78 -4.89
N HIS A 45 11.24 4.85 -5.74
CA HIS A 45 11.66 4.63 -7.12
C HIS A 45 10.73 5.30 -8.15
N TRP A 46 9.94 6.30 -7.74
CA TRP A 46 8.94 6.96 -8.59
C TRP A 46 9.49 7.51 -9.92
N GLU A 47 10.79 7.82 -10.01
CA GLU A 47 11.46 8.27 -11.23
C GLU A 47 11.61 7.16 -12.28
N GLU A 48 11.81 5.93 -11.82
CA GLU A 48 12.11 4.74 -12.62
C GLU A 48 10.85 3.96 -13.01
N MET A 49 9.71 4.31 -12.39
CA MET A 49 8.44 3.64 -12.64
C MET A 49 7.99 3.77 -14.10
N ASP A 50 7.52 2.65 -14.63
CA ASP A 50 6.97 2.57 -15.97
C ASP A 50 5.77 3.51 -16.15
N TYR A 51 5.72 4.18 -17.29
CA TYR A 51 4.69 5.18 -17.58
C TYR A 51 3.28 4.58 -17.59
N GLN A 52 3.10 3.36 -18.13
CA GLN A 52 1.79 2.71 -18.16
C GLN A 52 1.33 2.38 -16.76
N THR A 53 2.23 1.88 -15.90
CA THR A 53 1.95 1.64 -14.47
C THR A 53 1.42 2.89 -13.78
N LEU A 54 1.99 4.07 -14.06
CA LEU A 54 1.54 5.33 -13.46
C LEU A 54 0.14 5.74 -13.94
N VAL A 55 -0.14 5.59 -15.24
CA VAL A 55 -1.46 5.89 -15.82
C VAL A 55 -2.53 4.95 -15.28
N ASP A 56 -2.22 3.65 -15.22
CA ASP A 56 -3.12 2.62 -14.69
C ASP A 56 -3.41 2.86 -13.21
N ALA A 57 -2.39 3.23 -12.42
CA ALA A 57 -2.57 3.56 -11.01
C ALA A 57 -3.51 4.76 -10.80
N VAL A 58 -3.37 5.82 -11.59
CA VAL A 58 -4.28 6.99 -11.51
C VAL A 58 -5.69 6.60 -11.94
N THR A 59 -5.84 5.80 -12.98
CA THR A 59 -7.14 5.35 -13.49
C THR A 59 -7.84 4.46 -12.46
N ALA A 60 -7.17 3.43 -11.96
CA ALA A 60 -7.68 2.56 -10.91
C ALA A 60 -8.05 3.32 -9.64
N MET A 61 -7.21 4.27 -9.21
CA MET A 61 -7.53 5.11 -8.06
C MET A 61 -8.72 6.04 -8.33
N SER A 62 -8.89 6.56 -9.55
CA SER A 62 -10.05 7.38 -9.92
C SER A 62 -11.36 6.58 -9.88
N GLU A 63 -11.33 5.35 -10.37
CA GLU A 63 -12.49 4.47 -10.57
C GLU A 63 -12.80 3.57 -9.37
N SER A 64 -11.99 3.62 -8.30
CA SER A 64 -12.22 2.85 -7.08
C SER A 64 -13.41 3.38 -6.25
N ASP A 65 -14.63 3.10 -6.68
CA ASP A 65 -15.85 3.53 -5.95
C ASP A 65 -15.93 2.92 -4.54
N GLY A 66 -15.33 1.75 -4.35
CA GLY A 66 -15.20 1.08 -3.05
C GLY A 66 -14.21 1.72 -2.07
N TYR A 67 -13.42 2.73 -2.47
CA TYR A 67 -12.36 3.31 -1.64
C TYR A 67 -12.89 3.84 -0.29
N TYR A 68 -13.92 4.68 -0.34
CA TYR A 68 -14.52 5.30 0.84
C TYR A 68 -15.35 4.31 1.67
N PRO A 69 -16.22 3.46 1.08
CA PRO A 69 -16.90 2.41 1.82
C PRO A 69 -15.93 1.46 2.55
N ALA A 70 -14.84 1.04 1.90
CA ALA A 70 -13.84 0.18 2.52
C ALA A 70 -13.11 0.89 3.67
N TRP A 71 -12.71 2.15 3.49
CA TRP A 71 -12.12 2.94 4.57
C TRP A 71 -13.07 3.02 5.77
N ASP A 72 -14.31 3.45 5.57
CA ASP A 72 -15.27 3.61 6.65
C ASP A 72 -15.55 2.33 7.40
N ALA A 73 -15.61 1.21 6.67
CA ALA A 73 -15.83 -0.11 7.27
C ALA A 73 -14.70 -0.50 8.24
N THR A 74 -13.48 0.04 8.07
CA THR A 74 -12.33 -0.21 8.97
C THR A 74 -12.22 0.77 10.13
N LEU A 75 -12.95 1.89 10.12
CA LEU A 75 -12.96 2.84 11.24
C LEU A 75 -13.50 2.17 12.50
N ASN A 76 -12.93 2.51 13.65
CA ASN A 76 -13.25 1.91 14.96
C ASN A 76 -13.04 0.39 15.05
N ARG A 77 -12.44 -0.25 14.04
CA ARG A 77 -12.19 -1.68 14.05
C ARG A 77 -10.73 -2.01 14.28
N ARG A 78 -10.52 -3.18 14.85
CA ARG A 78 -9.21 -3.85 14.94
C ARG A 78 -9.38 -5.27 14.45
N PHE A 79 -8.31 -5.84 13.95
CA PHE A 79 -8.28 -7.27 13.71
C PHE A 79 -8.35 -7.99 15.07
N ASP A 80 -9.40 -8.77 15.26
CA ASP A 80 -9.72 -9.50 16.51
C ASP A 80 -9.94 -10.99 16.27
N SER A 81 -9.73 -11.44 15.04
CA SER A 81 -9.88 -12.84 14.64
C SER A 81 -8.58 -13.62 14.84
N MET A 82 -8.69 -14.93 14.97
CA MET A 82 -7.55 -15.84 15.06
C MET A 82 -7.22 -16.42 13.69
N ILE A 83 -5.94 -16.41 13.32
CA ILE A 83 -5.41 -17.18 12.18
C ILE A 83 -4.73 -18.42 12.76
N SER A 84 -5.10 -19.60 12.28
CA SER A 84 -4.52 -20.88 12.70
C SER A 84 -3.00 -20.90 12.49
N ASP A 85 -2.27 -21.53 13.41
CA ASP A 85 -0.82 -21.76 13.28
C ASP A 85 -0.46 -22.68 12.11
N GLN A 86 -1.44 -23.42 11.59
CA GLN A 86 -1.34 -24.24 10.38
C GLN A 86 -1.34 -23.41 9.09
N ILE A 87 -1.66 -22.12 9.15
CA ILE A 87 -1.66 -21.22 7.99
C ILE A 87 -0.39 -20.35 8.05
N PRO A 88 0.62 -20.63 7.21
CA PRO A 88 1.81 -19.79 7.12
C PRO A 88 1.42 -18.36 6.75
N THR A 89 1.89 -17.40 7.55
CA THR A 89 1.55 -15.98 7.37
C THR A 89 2.83 -15.17 7.34
N THR A 90 3.01 -14.38 6.28
CA THR A 90 4.10 -13.40 6.18
C THR A 90 3.52 -12.01 5.96
N ILE A 91 3.91 -11.05 6.79
CA ILE A 91 3.52 -9.64 6.69
C ILE A 91 4.74 -8.85 6.26
N VAL A 92 4.60 -8.09 5.17
CA VAL A 92 5.70 -7.33 4.56
C VAL A 92 5.33 -5.86 4.52
N PHE A 93 6.25 -5.01 5.00
CA PHE A 93 6.19 -3.56 4.84
C PHE A 93 7.45 -3.05 4.16
N GLY A 94 7.36 -1.89 3.51
CA GLY A 94 8.51 -1.09 3.14
C GLY A 94 8.90 -0.13 4.26
N ASP A 95 10.20 0.15 4.42
CA ASP A 95 10.67 1.15 5.39
C ASP A 95 10.39 2.60 4.97
N SER A 96 10.04 2.80 3.69
CA SER A 96 9.76 4.09 3.06
C SER A 96 8.26 4.25 2.76
N ASP A 97 7.39 3.47 3.42
CA ASP A 97 5.93 3.57 3.30
C ASP A 97 5.39 4.77 4.11
N TYR A 98 4.95 5.80 3.39
CA TYR A 98 4.31 6.99 3.97
C TYR A 98 2.77 6.90 4.05
N VAL A 99 2.17 5.83 3.51
CA VAL A 99 0.72 5.57 3.53
C VAL A 99 0.35 4.74 4.76
N LEU A 100 1.16 3.75 5.11
CA LEU A 100 1.05 2.94 6.34
C LEU A 100 2.30 3.07 7.23
N PRO A 101 2.57 4.24 7.83
CA PRO A 101 3.78 4.47 8.60
C PRO A 101 3.94 3.49 9.78
N SER A 102 5.18 3.08 10.04
CA SER A 102 5.51 2.10 11.09
C SER A 102 5.00 2.46 12.48
N ARG A 103 5.01 3.76 12.82
CA ARG A 103 4.57 4.26 14.12
C ARG A 103 3.06 4.28 14.31
N THR A 104 2.28 4.28 13.22
CA THR A 104 0.82 4.52 13.26
C THR A 104 -0.02 3.40 12.67
N CYS A 105 0.56 2.49 11.88
CA CYS A 105 -0.19 1.46 11.17
C CYS A 105 0.35 0.03 11.32
N GLN A 106 1.53 -0.17 11.92
CA GLN A 106 2.25 -1.46 11.92
C GLN A 106 2.26 -2.13 13.30
N GLU A 107 1.07 -2.38 13.86
CA GLU A 107 0.92 -2.96 15.20
C GLU A 107 1.08 -4.48 15.21
N ARG A 108 2.28 -4.96 15.54
CA ARG A 108 2.61 -6.40 15.59
C ARG A 108 1.74 -7.23 16.54
N SER A 109 1.23 -6.64 17.62
CA SER A 109 0.38 -7.37 18.58
C SER A 109 -1.00 -7.73 18.03
N LEU A 110 -1.41 -7.18 16.88
CA LEU A 110 -2.63 -7.56 16.17
C LEU A 110 -2.38 -8.62 15.09
N ALA A 111 -1.12 -8.93 14.79
CA ALA A 111 -0.77 -9.99 13.86
C ALA A 111 -0.77 -11.36 14.57
N PRO A 112 -0.94 -12.47 13.82
CA PRO A 112 -0.75 -13.80 14.38
C PRO A 112 0.65 -13.94 14.98
N ALA A 113 0.77 -14.56 16.15
CA ALA A 113 2.04 -14.68 16.86
C ALA A 113 3.11 -15.44 16.06
N HIS A 114 2.70 -16.35 15.18
CA HIS A 114 3.57 -17.13 14.29
C HIS A 114 3.89 -16.41 12.97
N ALA A 115 3.35 -15.21 12.72
CA ALA A 115 3.57 -14.52 11.46
C ALA A 115 5.03 -14.07 11.30
N LYS A 116 5.63 -14.35 10.14
CA LYS A 116 6.93 -13.79 9.74
C LYS A 116 6.73 -12.32 9.40
N TRP A 117 7.51 -11.44 10.03
CA TRP A 117 7.44 -10.01 9.77
C TRP A 117 8.70 -9.51 9.05
N ILE A 118 8.52 -8.93 7.88
CA ILE A 118 9.62 -8.45 7.03
C ILE A 118 9.45 -6.95 6.79
N VAL A 119 10.54 -6.20 6.94
CA VAL A 119 10.63 -4.81 6.51
C VAL A 119 11.70 -4.73 5.43
N LEU A 120 11.32 -4.25 4.25
CA LEU A 120 12.22 -4.11 3.10
C LEU A 120 12.83 -2.70 3.07
N GLU A 121 14.16 -2.64 2.90
CA GLU A 121 14.89 -1.38 2.78
C GLU A 121 14.61 -0.72 1.43
N LYS A 122 14.39 0.61 1.42
CA LYS A 122 14.12 1.43 0.23
C LYS A 122 12.90 0.93 -0.55
N VAL A 123 11.89 0.45 0.16
CA VAL A 123 10.61 0.04 -0.43
C VAL A 123 9.52 0.92 0.15
N GLY A 124 8.63 1.39 -0.71
CA GLY A 124 7.49 2.24 -0.36
C GLY A 124 6.24 1.43 -0.02
N HIS A 125 5.09 2.05 -0.30
CA HIS A 125 3.78 1.51 0.01
C HIS A 125 3.39 0.30 -0.87
N ALA A 126 3.93 0.24 -2.08
CA ALA A 126 3.66 -0.84 -3.03
C ALA A 126 4.94 -1.66 -3.28
N PRO A 127 5.31 -2.61 -2.38
CA PRO A 127 6.48 -3.46 -2.58
C PRO A 127 6.54 -4.18 -3.93
N MET A 128 5.38 -4.49 -4.52
CA MET A 128 5.28 -5.12 -5.83
C MET A 128 5.69 -4.20 -7.00
N TRP A 129 5.74 -2.89 -6.79
CA TRP A 129 6.27 -1.94 -7.77
C TRP A 129 7.78 -1.75 -7.61
N ASP A 130 8.25 -1.64 -6.37
CA ASP A 130 9.65 -1.35 -6.08
C ASP A 130 10.56 -2.58 -6.27
N GLU A 131 10.10 -3.74 -5.78
CA GLU A 131 10.92 -4.95 -5.66
C GLU A 131 10.12 -6.22 -6.04
N PRO A 132 9.56 -6.30 -7.27
CA PRO A 132 8.68 -7.39 -7.68
C PRO A 132 9.33 -8.77 -7.50
N GLY A 133 10.62 -8.91 -7.83
CA GLY A 133 11.36 -10.16 -7.66
C GLY A 133 11.47 -10.62 -6.20
N LYS A 134 11.72 -9.69 -5.26
CA LYS A 134 11.76 -10.01 -3.83
C LYS A 134 10.37 -10.39 -3.32
N VAL A 135 9.32 -9.69 -3.74
CA VAL A 135 7.94 -10.01 -3.36
C VAL A 135 7.55 -11.41 -3.84
N VAL A 136 7.82 -11.76 -5.10
CA VAL A 136 7.55 -13.11 -5.63
C VAL A 136 8.31 -14.17 -4.83
N LYS A 137 9.58 -13.94 -4.51
CA LYS A 137 10.37 -14.86 -3.67
C LYS A 137 9.74 -15.04 -2.29
N ILE A 138 9.33 -13.97 -1.62
CA ILE A 138 8.69 -14.03 -0.30
C ILE A 138 7.36 -14.79 -0.35
N ILE A 139 6.56 -14.58 -1.40
CA ILE A 139 5.31 -15.32 -1.62
C ILE A 139 5.61 -16.81 -1.76
N ASN A 140 6.54 -17.18 -2.64
CA ASN A 140 6.93 -18.58 -2.85
C ASN A 140 7.48 -19.24 -1.58
N GLU A 141 8.32 -18.53 -0.82
CA GLU A 141 8.80 -18.99 0.48
C GLU A 141 7.63 -19.26 1.44
N THR A 142 6.67 -18.34 1.53
CA THR A 142 5.51 -18.48 2.44
C THR A 142 4.62 -19.65 2.05
N VAL A 143 4.34 -19.81 0.75
CA VAL A 143 3.52 -20.91 0.21
C VAL A 143 4.21 -22.26 0.42
N SER A 144 5.54 -22.33 0.32
CA SER A 144 6.29 -23.58 0.54
C SER A 144 6.21 -24.13 1.97
N LEU A 145 5.73 -23.33 2.93
CA LEU A 145 5.54 -23.75 4.32
C LEU A 145 4.20 -24.47 4.55
N VAL A 146 3.30 -24.49 3.55
CA VAL A 146 2.05 -25.23 3.62
C VAL A 146 2.39 -26.73 3.62
N LYS A 147 1.90 -27.44 4.64
CA LYS A 147 2.10 -28.88 4.82
C LYS A 147 1.02 -29.70 4.14
#